data_AF-X0WVE1-F1
#
_entry.id   AF-X0WVE1-F1
#
_cell.length_a   1.000
_cell.length_b   1.000
_cell.length_c   1.000
_cell.angle_alpha   90.00
_cell.angle_beta   90.00
_cell.angle_gamma   90.00
#
_symmetry.space_group_name_H-M   'P 1'
#
loop_
_entity.id
_entity.type
_entity.pdbx_description
1 polymer ?
#
loop_
_entity_poly.entity_id
_entity_poly.type
_entity_poly.pdbx_seq_one_letter_code
_entity_poly.pdbx_strand_id
1 'polypeptide(L)'
;GAWDWTDSGTFSFGGPVSVTGALTATGALTASVNIVTTTGGTDSPSAAEMRGTMHIADNATAANDVDYTLPEISTIGDGASACFYDNGGGDGGIIIDAAAGDQILLNGAGVGVADAIDSPGVAGAGANGDYICLLALDDDTTWVTLSRSGTWVDGGAD
;
A
#
# COMPACT_ATOMS: atom_id res chain seq x y z
N GLY A 1 10.57 -35.02 22.41
CA GLY A 1 9.35 -34.39 22.93
C GLY A 1 9.52 -32.91 22.81
N ALA A 2 8.55 -32.20 22.23
CA ALA A 2 8.57 -30.74 22.21
C ALA A 2 8.28 -30.25 23.63
N TRP A 3 9.13 -29.37 24.14
CA TRP A 3 8.89 -28.68 25.39
C TRP A 3 7.96 -27.52 25.07
N ASP A 4 6.74 -27.57 25.59
CA ASP A 4 5.80 -26.45 25.49
C ASP A 4 6.03 -25.54 26.70
N TRP A 5 6.38 -24.29 26.46
CA TRP A 5 6.65 -23.31 27.51
C TRP A 5 5.48 -22.34 27.59
N THR A 6 4.68 -22.48 28.65
CA THR A 6 3.61 -21.54 28.96
C THR A 6 4.10 -20.61 30.07
N ASP A 7 4.27 -19.33 29.75
CA ASP A 7 4.55 -18.27 30.73
C ASP A 7 3.34 -17.33 30.84
N SER A 8 3.10 -16.82 32.04
CA SER A 8 1.99 -15.92 32.37
C SER A 8 2.49 -14.53 32.77
N GLY A 9 3.43 -13.98 31.98
CA GLY A 9 4.08 -12.70 32.22
C GLY A 9 4.26 -11.85 30.96
N THR A 10 4.85 -10.66 31.11
CA THR A 10 5.25 -9.82 29.97
C THR A 10 6.54 -10.37 29.35
N PHE A 11 6.44 -10.96 28.17
CA PHE A 11 7.60 -11.38 27.39
C PHE A 11 8.03 -10.25 26.45
N SER A 12 9.24 -9.71 26.65
CA SER A 12 9.79 -8.61 25.84
C SER A 12 10.99 -9.10 25.05
N PHE A 13 10.96 -8.92 23.73
CA PHE A 13 12.11 -9.14 22.87
C PHE A 13 12.84 -7.82 22.64
N GLY A 14 14.17 -7.82 22.79
CA GLY A 14 15.01 -6.65 22.50
C GLY A 14 15.39 -6.51 21.02
N GLY A 15 14.75 -7.27 20.13
CA GLY A 15 15.08 -7.36 18.70
C GLY A 15 13.95 -7.99 17.90
N PRO A 16 14.12 -8.14 16.57
CA PRO A 16 13.09 -8.69 15.69
C PRO A 16 12.73 -10.13 16.08
N VAL A 17 11.44 -10.43 16.04
CA VAL A 17 10.89 -11.76 16.32
C VAL A 17 10.45 -12.37 15.00
N SER A 18 11.13 -13.44 14.57
CA SER A 18 10.70 -14.25 13.43
C SER A 18 9.94 -15.47 13.95
N VAL A 19 8.65 -15.56 13.61
CA VAL A 19 7.82 -16.72 13.93
C VAL A 19 7.71 -17.60 12.68
N THR A 20 8.10 -18.87 12.77
CA THR A 20 7.83 -19.86 11.73
C THR A 20 6.58 -20.64 12.13
N GLY A 21 5.43 -20.31 11.51
CA GLY A 21 4.13 -20.93 11.80
C GLY A 21 3.05 -19.90 12.11
N ALA A 22 1.98 -20.34 12.80
CA ALA A 22 0.88 -19.47 13.18
C ALA A 22 1.21 -18.71 14.49
N LEU A 23 1.07 -17.38 14.46
CA LEU A 23 1.03 -16.58 15.68
C LEU A 23 -0.38 -16.66 16.27
N THR A 24 -0.52 -17.31 17.42
CA THR A 24 -1.76 -17.27 18.22
C THR A 24 -1.56 -16.29 19.36
N ALA A 25 -2.15 -15.09 19.24
CA ALA A 25 -2.11 -14.06 20.27
C ALA A 25 -3.53 -13.64 20.65
N THR A 26 -3.74 -13.24 21.90
CA THR A 26 -4.97 -12.60 22.36
C THR A 26 -4.61 -11.24 22.98
N GLY A 27 -5.47 -10.24 22.81
CA GLY A 27 -5.18 -8.85 23.21
C GLY A 27 -4.68 -7.97 22.05
N ALA A 28 -4.00 -6.87 22.39
CA ALA A 28 -3.52 -5.90 21.40
C ALA A 28 -2.13 -6.28 20.88
N LEU A 29 -2.01 -6.43 19.57
CA LEU A 29 -0.72 -6.43 18.88
C LEU A 29 -0.36 -4.97 18.56
N THR A 30 0.77 -4.50 19.06
CA THR A 30 1.32 -3.18 18.69
C THR A 30 2.52 -3.40 17.80
N ALA A 31 2.52 -2.80 16.62
CA ALA A 31 3.62 -2.85 15.67
C ALA A 31 3.93 -1.44 15.16
N SER A 32 5.17 -1.24 14.69
CA SER A 32 5.54 -0.05 13.92
C SER A 32 5.26 -0.29 12.45
N VAL A 33 4.73 0.73 11.77
CA VAL A 33 4.58 0.76 10.33
C VAL A 33 5.76 1.53 9.73
N ASN A 34 6.38 0.99 8.69
CA ASN A 34 7.37 1.72 7.93
C ASN A 34 6.69 2.83 7.11
N ILE A 35 7.33 3.99 7.02
CA ILE A 35 6.87 5.10 6.20
C ILE A 35 7.96 5.40 5.18
N VAL A 36 7.56 5.43 3.91
CA VAL A 36 8.41 5.84 2.77
C VAL A 36 7.81 7.10 2.20
N THR A 37 8.63 8.09 1.88
CA THR A 37 8.19 9.38 1.33
C THR A 37 8.84 9.63 -0.02
N THR A 38 8.02 9.99 -1.01
CA THR A 38 8.42 10.23 -2.40
C THR A 38 7.99 11.64 -2.81
N THR A 39 8.83 12.39 -3.53
CA THR A 39 8.51 13.76 -3.96
C THR A 39 8.62 13.86 -5.48
N GLY A 40 7.46 13.80 -6.16
CA GLY A 40 7.35 13.81 -7.62
C GLY A 40 8.05 12.64 -8.34
N GLY A 41 7.61 12.37 -9.57
CA GLY A 41 8.22 11.35 -10.43
C GLY A 41 7.75 9.94 -10.10
N THR A 42 8.54 8.94 -10.50
CA THR A 42 8.16 7.53 -10.41
C THR A 42 8.81 6.82 -9.22
N ASP A 43 8.06 5.92 -8.59
CA ASP A 43 8.52 4.99 -7.55
C ASP A 43 7.93 3.60 -7.80
N SER A 44 8.69 2.56 -7.44
CA SER A 44 8.27 1.16 -7.63
C SER A 44 8.52 0.41 -6.32
N PRO A 45 7.53 0.37 -5.41
CA PRO A 45 7.67 -0.27 -4.11
C PRO A 45 8.17 -1.72 -4.24
N SER A 46 9.14 -2.08 -3.41
CA SER A 46 9.67 -3.43 -3.36
C SER A 46 8.67 -4.42 -2.74
N ALA A 47 8.88 -5.70 -3.00
CA ALA A 47 8.10 -6.79 -2.37
C ALA A 47 8.12 -6.74 -0.83
N ALA A 48 9.16 -6.18 -0.23
CA ALA A 48 9.26 -6.01 1.21
C ALA A 48 8.40 -4.84 1.72
N GLU A 49 8.27 -3.77 0.91
CA GLU A 49 7.45 -2.61 1.24
C GLU A 49 5.95 -2.92 1.08
N MET A 50 5.58 -3.85 0.21
CA MET A 50 4.21 -4.36 0.09
C MET A 50 3.78 -5.28 1.24
N ARG A 51 4.31 -5.09 2.45
CA ARG A 51 3.93 -5.84 3.67
C ARG A 51 3.51 -4.90 4.80
N GLY A 52 2.73 -3.88 4.44
CA GLY A 52 2.11 -2.93 5.36
C GLY A 52 2.84 -1.61 5.49
N THR A 53 3.75 -1.25 4.57
CA THR A 53 4.35 0.09 4.51
C THR A 53 3.32 1.14 4.10
N MET A 54 3.45 2.34 4.68
CA MET A 54 2.76 3.54 4.25
C MET A 54 3.66 4.34 3.31
N HIS A 55 3.25 4.51 2.06
CA HIS A 55 3.88 5.37 1.07
C HIS A 55 3.21 6.75 1.12
N ILE A 56 4.01 7.80 1.26
CA ILE A 56 3.56 9.18 1.27
C ILE A 56 4.10 9.86 0.03
N ALA A 57 3.21 10.28 -0.86
CA ALA A 57 3.53 11.24 -1.89
C ALA A 57 3.58 12.64 -1.25
N ASP A 58 4.78 13.22 -1.13
CA ASP A 58 4.97 14.56 -0.60
C ASP A 58 4.70 15.61 -1.67
N ASN A 59 3.41 15.79 -1.97
CA ASN A 59 2.93 16.75 -2.95
C ASN A 59 2.70 18.15 -2.36
N ALA A 60 3.28 18.46 -1.19
CA ALA A 60 3.07 19.71 -0.47
C ALA A 60 3.36 20.96 -1.31
N THR A 61 4.31 20.86 -2.24
CA THR A 61 4.60 21.90 -3.24
C THR A 61 4.81 21.32 -4.64
N ALA A 62 4.42 20.07 -4.88
CA ALA A 62 4.67 19.41 -6.16
C ALA A 62 3.73 19.95 -7.24
N ALA A 63 4.28 20.11 -8.45
CA ALA A 63 3.52 20.51 -9.64
C ALA A 63 3.20 19.33 -10.56
N ASN A 64 3.78 18.16 -10.29
CA ASN A 64 3.60 16.92 -11.02
C ASN A 64 3.17 15.84 -10.05
N ASP A 65 2.53 14.81 -10.58
CA ASP A 65 2.10 13.63 -9.82
C ASP A 65 3.29 12.78 -9.35
N VAL A 66 3.00 11.90 -8.38
CA VAL A 66 3.84 10.76 -8.05
C VAL A 66 3.21 9.51 -8.65
N ASP A 67 3.96 8.85 -9.53
CA ASP A 67 3.61 7.56 -10.13
C ASP A 67 4.16 6.42 -9.28
N TYR A 68 3.27 5.54 -8.82
CA TYR A 68 3.65 4.29 -8.16
C TYR A 68 3.35 3.10 -9.06
N THR A 69 4.38 2.43 -9.54
CA THR A 69 4.21 1.14 -10.22
C THR A 69 4.22 0.01 -9.20
N LEU A 70 3.08 -0.67 -9.03
CA LEU A 70 2.96 -1.81 -8.14
C LEU A 70 3.83 -2.98 -8.65
N PRO A 71 4.45 -3.78 -7.76
CA PRO A 71 5.13 -4.99 -8.17
C PRO A 71 4.12 -6.09 -8.55
N GLU A 72 4.53 -6.98 -9.46
CA GLU A 72 3.71 -8.12 -9.90
C GLU A 72 3.27 -9.00 -8.72
N ILE A 73 1.97 -9.28 -8.62
CA ILE A 73 1.40 -10.10 -7.54
C ILE A 73 2.03 -11.49 -7.52
N SER A 74 2.17 -12.11 -8.69
CA SER A 74 2.79 -13.43 -8.86
C SER A 74 4.24 -13.52 -8.31
N THR A 75 4.92 -12.38 -8.13
CA THR A 75 6.27 -12.31 -7.55
C THR A 75 6.25 -12.05 -6.05
N ILE A 76 5.36 -11.19 -5.55
CA ILE A 76 5.33 -10.78 -4.13
C ILE A 76 4.49 -11.71 -3.24
N GLY A 77 3.55 -12.44 -3.85
CA GLY A 77 2.62 -13.37 -3.23
C GLY A 77 1.39 -12.68 -2.63
N ASP A 78 0.35 -13.50 -2.42
CA ASP A 78 -0.95 -13.06 -1.91
C ASP A 78 -0.86 -12.45 -0.51
N GLY A 79 -1.83 -11.59 -0.20
CA GLY A 79 -1.88 -10.90 1.09
C GLY A 79 -0.86 -9.77 1.25
N ALA A 80 -0.10 -9.45 0.20
CA ALA A 80 0.68 -8.23 0.13
C ALA A 80 -0.23 -7.00 0.22
N SER A 81 0.17 -6.00 1.00
CA SER A 81 -0.63 -4.78 1.22
C SER A 81 0.25 -3.57 1.39
N ALA A 82 -0.19 -2.43 0.88
CA ALA A 82 0.42 -1.13 1.11
C ALA A 82 -0.66 -0.05 1.15
N CYS A 83 -0.36 1.07 1.81
CA CYS A 83 -1.20 2.25 1.79
C CYS A 83 -0.44 3.42 1.15
N PHE A 84 -1.13 4.19 0.32
CA PHE A 84 -0.62 5.38 -0.35
C PHE A 84 -1.39 6.58 0.18
N TYR A 85 -0.68 7.65 0.47
CA TYR A 85 -1.23 8.87 1.06
C TYR A 85 -0.63 10.10 0.39
N ASP A 86 -1.48 11.05 0.04
CA ASP A 86 -1.06 12.32 -0.52
C ASP A 86 -0.89 13.36 0.61
N ASN A 87 0.36 13.74 0.88
CA ASN A 87 0.70 14.89 1.70
C ASN A 87 0.68 16.16 0.84
N GLY A 88 -0.53 16.54 0.41
CA GLY A 88 -0.75 17.54 -0.63
C GLY A 88 -0.46 18.99 -0.21
N GLY A 89 -0.82 19.92 -1.09
CA GLY A 89 -0.60 21.36 -0.94
C GLY A 89 -0.19 22.04 -2.25
N GLY A 90 0.34 21.26 -3.20
CA GLY A 90 0.57 21.64 -4.59
C GLY A 90 -0.54 21.16 -5.53
N ASP A 91 -0.22 21.07 -6.81
CA ASP A 91 -1.14 20.67 -7.89
C ASP A 91 -1.00 19.18 -8.28
N GLY A 92 0.07 18.52 -7.82
CA GLY A 92 0.29 17.08 -8.04
C GLY A 92 -0.64 16.20 -7.21
N GLY A 93 -0.92 15.01 -7.73
CA GLY A 93 -1.67 13.91 -7.15
C GLY A 93 -0.86 12.61 -7.11
N ILE A 94 -1.59 11.50 -7.04
CA ILE A 94 -1.01 10.14 -7.02
C ILE A 94 -1.60 9.36 -8.18
N ILE A 95 -0.73 8.65 -8.89
CA ILE A 95 -1.09 7.64 -9.88
C ILE A 95 -0.55 6.31 -9.38
N ILE A 96 -1.34 5.24 -9.51
CA ILE A 96 -0.94 3.90 -9.09
C ILE A 96 -1.19 2.93 -10.24
N ASP A 97 -0.10 2.44 -10.83
CA ASP A 97 -0.14 1.51 -11.95
C ASP A 97 -0.11 0.07 -11.44
N ALA A 98 -1.02 -0.74 -11.96
CA ALA A 98 -0.89 -2.19 -11.84
C ALA A 98 0.30 -2.68 -12.67
N ALA A 99 1.02 -3.69 -12.18
CA ALA A 99 1.99 -4.39 -13.01
C ALA A 99 1.32 -5.03 -14.24
N ALA A 100 2.09 -5.29 -15.29
CA ALA A 100 1.57 -5.91 -16.50
C ALA A 100 0.91 -7.28 -16.20
N GLY A 101 -0.38 -7.40 -16.55
CA GLY A 101 -1.16 -8.62 -16.30
C GLY A 101 -1.95 -8.60 -14.99
N ASP A 102 -1.65 -7.66 -14.10
CA ASP A 102 -2.43 -7.42 -12.88
C ASP A 102 -3.53 -6.39 -13.14
N GLN A 103 -4.55 -6.37 -12.30
CA GLN A 103 -5.63 -5.38 -12.30
C GLN A 103 -5.84 -4.80 -10.91
N ILE A 104 -6.42 -3.60 -10.86
CA ILE A 104 -6.90 -2.99 -9.61
C ILE A 104 -8.43 -2.97 -9.59
N LEU A 105 -9.02 -3.45 -8.50
CA LEU A 105 -10.45 -3.29 -8.22
C LEU A 105 -10.67 -2.04 -7.35
N LEU A 106 -11.06 -0.95 -8.01
CA LEU A 106 -11.44 0.29 -7.36
C LEU A 106 -12.92 0.25 -6.98
N ASN A 107 -13.22 0.25 -5.67
CA ASN A 107 -14.59 0.07 -5.14
C ASN A 107 -15.28 -1.23 -5.61
N GLY A 108 -14.51 -2.29 -5.85
CA GLY A 108 -15.03 -3.58 -6.32
C GLY A 108 -15.34 -3.63 -7.82
N ALA A 109 -15.04 -2.58 -8.58
CA ALA A 109 -15.05 -2.59 -10.04
C ALA A 109 -13.60 -2.60 -10.55
N GLY A 110 -13.31 -3.49 -11.51
CA GLY A 110 -11.99 -3.47 -12.17
C GLY A 110 -11.85 -2.23 -13.03
N VAL A 111 -10.70 -1.56 -12.94
CA VAL A 111 -10.34 -0.47 -13.86
C VAL A 111 -9.74 -1.00 -15.17
N GLY A 112 -9.24 -2.25 -15.14
CA GLY A 112 -8.75 -3.02 -16.27
C GLY A 112 -7.34 -3.55 -16.00
N VAL A 113 -6.73 -4.17 -17.00
CA VAL A 113 -5.45 -4.90 -16.84
C VAL A 113 -4.31 -3.96 -17.21
N ALA A 114 -3.32 -3.83 -16.32
CA ALA A 114 -2.25 -2.84 -16.43
C ALA A 114 -2.76 -1.39 -16.53
N ASP A 115 -3.98 -1.14 -16.06
CA ASP A 115 -4.55 0.21 -15.97
C ASP A 115 -4.19 0.82 -14.61
N ALA A 116 -4.16 2.15 -14.59
CA ALA A 116 -3.84 2.95 -13.42
C ALA A 116 -5.10 3.40 -12.66
N ILE A 117 -4.91 3.75 -11.39
CA ILE A 117 -5.87 4.55 -10.64
C ILE A 117 -5.25 5.86 -10.20
N ASP A 118 -6.06 6.93 -10.31
CA ASP A 118 -5.57 8.28 -10.08
C ASP A 118 -6.32 8.92 -8.93
N SER A 119 -5.56 9.56 -8.06
CA SER A 119 -6.01 10.59 -7.14
C SER A 119 -5.65 11.95 -7.73
N PRO A 120 -6.51 12.56 -8.58
CA PRO A 120 -6.16 13.79 -9.26
C PRO A 120 -5.92 14.91 -8.25
N GLY A 121 -4.74 15.51 -8.30
CA GLY A 121 -4.43 16.71 -7.53
C GLY A 121 -5.48 17.79 -7.81
N VAL A 122 -6.16 18.29 -6.77
CA VAL A 122 -7.06 19.44 -6.95
C VAL A 122 -6.22 20.72 -6.95
N ALA A 123 -6.07 21.34 -8.11
CA ALA A 123 -5.24 22.54 -8.26
C ALA A 123 -5.52 23.62 -7.17
N GLY A 124 -4.47 24.06 -6.48
CA GLY A 124 -4.54 25.04 -5.39
C GLY A 124 -5.19 24.58 -4.08
N ALA A 125 -5.66 23.33 -3.98
CA ALA A 125 -6.12 22.69 -2.74
C ALA A 125 -5.36 21.39 -2.42
N GLY A 126 -4.64 20.83 -3.40
CA GLY A 126 -4.05 19.49 -3.40
C GLY A 126 -5.10 18.38 -3.36
N ALA A 127 -4.67 17.14 -3.61
CA ALA A 127 -5.38 15.96 -3.12
C ALA A 127 -5.04 15.71 -1.63
N ASN A 128 -4.87 16.78 -0.85
CA ASN A 128 -4.30 16.70 0.49
C ASN A 128 -5.17 15.84 1.41
N GLY A 129 -4.62 14.72 1.88
CA GLY A 129 -5.31 13.77 2.72
C GLY A 129 -5.98 12.62 1.96
N ASP A 130 -5.93 12.62 0.62
CA ASP A 130 -6.37 11.48 -0.17
C ASP A 130 -5.47 10.28 0.19
N TYR A 131 -6.11 9.14 0.40
CA TYR A 131 -5.40 7.91 0.72
C TYR A 131 -6.12 6.71 0.14
N ILE A 132 -5.36 5.67 -0.14
CA ILE A 132 -5.88 4.36 -0.51
C ILE A 132 -4.99 3.26 0.06
N CYS A 133 -5.61 2.18 0.52
CA CYS A 133 -4.90 0.95 0.90
C CYS A 133 -5.31 -0.18 -0.02
N LEU A 134 -4.33 -0.90 -0.55
CA LEU A 134 -4.51 -2.01 -1.47
C LEU A 134 -4.09 -3.33 -0.83
N LEU A 135 -4.72 -4.42 -1.27
CA LEU A 135 -4.40 -5.80 -0.89
C LEU A 135 -4.35 -6.68 -2.14
N ALA A 136 -3.30 -7.47 -2.30
CA ALA A 136 -3.23 -8.52 -3.32
C ALA A 136 -4.09 -9.72 -2.88
N LEU A 137 -5.00 -10.16 -3.76
CA LEU A 137 -5.84 -11.33 -3.55
C LEU A 137 -5.13 -12.63 -3.94
N ASP A 138 -5.67 -13.74 -3.44
CA ASP A 138 -5.31 -15.13 -3.76
C ASP A 138 -5.84 -15.55 -5.14
N ASP A 139 -5.49 -14.77 -6.16
CA ASP A 139 -5.72 -15.06 -7.58
C ASP A 139 -4.56 -14.64 -8.50
N ASP A 140 -3.40 -14.33 -7.89
CA ASP A 140 -2.15 -13.93 -8.53
C ASP A 140 -2.21 -12.68 -9.43
N THR A 141 -3.35 -11.98 -9.53
CA THR A 141 -3.56 -10.93 -10.55
C THR A 141 -4.40 -9.74 -10.08
N THR A 142 -5.04 -9.81 -8.91
CA THR A 142 -5.97 -8.78 -8.48
C THR A 142 -5.51 -8.03 -7.22
N TRP A 143 -5.34 -6.72 -7.35
CA TRP A 143 -5.30 -5.78 -6.24
C TRP A 143 -6.71 -5.33 -5.88
N VAL A 144 -7.07 -5.31 -4.60
CA VAL A 144 -8.36 -4.77 -4.12
C VAL A 144 -8.18 -3.58 -3.20
N THR A 145 -9.10 -2.63 -3.32
CA THR A 145 -9.20 -1.52 -2.37
C THR A 145 -9.72 -2.01 -1.01
N LEU A 146 -8.92 -1.87 0.05
CA LEU A 146 -9.32 -2.13 1.44
C LEU A 146 -10.08 -0.95 2.04
N SER A 147 -9.53 0.24 1.86
CA SER A 147 -10.09 1.50 2.35
C SER A 147 -9.53 2.64 1.52
N ARG A 148 -10.26 3.73 1.42
CA ARG A 148 -9.79 4.97 0.81
C ARG A 148 -10.53 6.19 1.34
N SER A 149 -9.95 7.34 1.11
CA SER A 149 -10.67 8.62 1.13
C SER A 149 -10.28 9.43 -0.10
N GLY A 150 -10.97 10.56 -0.30
CA GLY A 150 -10.71 11.40 -1.46
C GLY A 150 -11.34 10.89 -2.75
N THR A 151 -10.87 11.46 -3.86
CA THR A 151 -11.37 11.13 -5.19
C THR A 151 -10.38 10.20 -5.86
N TRP A 152 -10.84 9.00 -6.19
CA TRP A 152 -10.05 8.03 -6.96
C TRP A 152 -10.83 7.68 -8.22
N VAL A 153 -10.18 7.77 -9.36
CA VAL A 153 -10.76 7.48 -10.68
C VAL A 153 -9.91 6.46 -11.43
N ASP A 154 -10.50 5.89 -12.46
CA ASP A 154 -9.78 5.15 -13.48
C ASP A 154 -8.92 6.13 -14.29
N GLY A 155 -7.59 5.95 -14.23
CA GLY A 155 -6.61 6.76 -14.97
C GLY A 155 -6.44 6.29 -16.42
N GLY A 156 -6.93 5.09 -16.74
CA GLY A 156 -6.67 4.40 -17.99
C GLY A 156 -5.27 3.78 -18.06
N ALA A 157 -4.88 3.40 -19.26
CA ALA A 157 -3.55 2.88 -19.54
C ALA A 157 -2.55 4.05 -19.67
N ASP A 158 -1.49 4.04 -18.86
CA ASP A 158 -0.37 4.98 -18.91
C ASP A 158 0.94 4.30 -19.35
#